data_AF-A0A4Y2IXF1-F1
#
_entry.id   AF-A0A4Y2IXF1-F1
#
_cell.length_a   1.000
_cell.length_b   1.000
_cell.length_c   1.000
_cell.angle_alpha   90.00
_cell.angle_beta   90.00
_cell.angle_gamma   90.00
#
_symmetry.space_group_name_H-M   'P 1'
#
loop_
_entity.id
_entity.type
_entity.pdbx_description
1 polymer ?
#
loop_
_entity_poly.entity_id
_entity_poly.type
_entity_poly.pdbx_seq_one_letter_code
_entity_poly.pdbx_strand_id
1 'polypeptide(L)'
;MWHLNEFNLSHKSHTVVRLAVHLPQQQPIVYQDGQEAQAIERAALRKTTLTSWFELNKNDPSAHNISYSDIPQYYVFDKSTTNWKK
;
A
#
# COMPACT_ATOMS: atom_id res chain seq x y z
N MET A 1 -21.47 -2.52 -34.93
CA MET A 1 -20.68 -3.76 -35.08
C MET A 1 -19.28 -3.52 -34.53
N TRP A 2 -19.04 -3.91 -33.28
CA TRP A 2 -17.78 -3.71 -32.54
C TRP A 2 -16.95 -5.01 -32.42
N HIS A 3 -17.39 -6.05 -33.14
CA HIS A 3 -16.96 -7.44 -32.97
C HIS A 3 -15.84 -7.88 -33.94
N LEU A 4 -15.34 -6.97 -34.78
CA LEU A 4 -14.49 -7.32 -35.94
C LEU A 4 -13.00 -7.07 -35.75
N ASN A 5 -12.58 -6.38 -34.68
CA ASN A 5 -11.19 -5.94 -34.57
C ASN A 5 -10.45 -6.39 -33.31
N GLU A 6 -10.97 -7.34 -32.50
CA GLU A 6 -10.30 -7.93 -31.32
C GLU A 6 -9.36 -6.97 -30.56
N PHE A 7 -9.73 -5.69 -30.45
CA PHE A 7 -8.85 -4.72 -29.82
C PHE A 7 -8.91 -5.03 -28.34
N ASN A 8 -7.77 -5.38 -27.77
CA ASN A 8 -7.59 -5.57 -26.35
C ASN A 8 -7.88 -4.23 -25.66
N LEU A 9 -9.16 -3.97 -25.35
CA LEU A 9 -9.67 -2.69 -24.82
C LEU A 9 -9.07 -2.32 -23.45
N SER A 10 -8.39 -3.27 -22.82
CA SER A 10 -7.74 -3.07 -21.54
C SER A 10 -6.38 -3.75 -21.57
N HIS A 11 -5.40 -3.09 -22.19
CA HIS A 11 -4.00 -3.27 -21.83
C HIS A 11 -3.84 -2.84 -20.35
N LYS A 12 -4.22 -3.71 -19.40
CA LYS A 12 -3.77 -3.63 -18.01
C LYS A 12 -2.33 -4.15 -18.00
N SER A 13 -1.44 -3.42 -18.66
CA SER A 13 -0.02 -3.78 -18.72
C SER A 13 0.64 -3.72 -17.34
N HIS A 14 0.01 -3.03 -16.37
CA HIS A 14 0.57 -2.85 -15.03
C HIS A 14 -0.52 -2.97 -13.95
N THR A 15 -0.17 -3.59 -12.83
CA THR A 15 -1.00 -3.66 -11.63
C THR A 15 -1.13 -2.28 -11.01
N VAL A 16 -2.37 -1.76 -10.89
CA VAL A 16 -2.63 -0.51 -10.14
C VAL A 16 -2.64 -0.84 -8.65
N VAL A 17 -1.68 -0.30 -7.90
CA VAL A 17 -1.59 -0.45 -6.45
C VAL A 17 -2.13 0.81 -5.78
N ARG A 18 -3.13 0.66 -4.91
CA ARG A 18 -3.62 1.77 -4.08
C ARG A 18 -2.72 1.93 -2.85
N LEU A 19 -2.00 3.03 -2.81
CA LEU A 19 -1.18 3.43 -1.67
C LEU A 19 -2.06 4.04 -0.56
N ALA A 20 -1.68 3.81 0.70
CA ALA A 20 -2.39 4.37 1.84
C ALA A 20 -1.98 5.83 2.04
N VAL A 21 -2.93 6.72 2.26
CA VAL A 21 -2.65 8.12 2.59
C VAL A 21 -3.57 8.51 3.74
N HIS A 22 -2.98 8.93 4.85
CA HIS A 22 -3.69 9.37 6.04
C HIS A 22 -2.81 10.30 6.88
N LEU A 23 -3.44 11.12 7.71
CA LEU A 23 -2.75 11.94 8.70
C LEU A 23 -2.29 11.09 9.90
N PRO A 24 -1.36 11.60 10.73
CA PRO A 24 -1.04 10.99 12.02
C PRO A 24 -2.32 10.84 12.83
N GLN A 25 -2.55 9.67 13.44
CA GLN A 25 -3.74 9.47 14.27
C GLN A 25 -4.99 9.04 13.46
N GLN A 26 -4.98 9.20 12.13
CA GLN A 26 -6.18 9.12 11.28
C GLN A 26 -6.17 7.93 10.32
N GLN A 27 -5.58 6.81 10.74
CA GLN A 27 -5.67 5.57 10.00
C GLN A 27 -7.10 5.00 10.14
N PRO A 28 -7.84 4.79 9.04
CA PRO A 28 -9.19 4.24 9.13
C PRO A 28 -9.14 2.78 9.61
N ILE A 29 -9.97 2.48 10.61
CA ILE A 29 -10.13 1.14 11.20
C ILE A 29 -11.57 0.70 10.93
N VAL A 30 -11.74 -0.48 10.34
CA VAL A 30 -13.05 -1.11 10.16
C VAL A 30 -13.21 -2.17 11.23
N TYR A 31 -14.33 -2.16 11.93
CA TYR A 31 -14.66 -3.09 13.00
C TYR A 31 -16.12 -3.53 12.90
N GLN A 32 -16.44 -4.63 13.58
CA GLN A 32 -17.81 -5.06 13.80
C GLN A 32 -18.27 -4.55 15.17
N ASP A 33 -19.56 -4.28 15.30
CA ASP A 33 -20.17 -3.81 16.55
C ASP A 33 -19.82 -4.78 17.71
N GLY A 34 -19.31 -4.23 18.81
CA GLY A 34 -18.83 -4.99 19.97
C GLY A 34 -17.38 -5.51 19.88
N GLN A 35 -16.64 -5.21 18.82
CA GLN A 35 -15.21 -5.58 18.67
C GLN A 35 -14.27 -4.36 18.60
N GLU A 36 -14.70 -3.21 19.11
CA GLU A 36 -13.98 -1.93 19.01
C GLU A 36 -12.58 -2.03 19.63
N ALA A 37 -12.48 -2.53 20.86
CA ALA A 37 -11.22 -2.66 21.58
C ALA A 37 -10.21 -3.55 20.84
N GLN A 38 -10.67 -4.72 20.37
CA GLN A 38 -9.83 -5.63 19.59
C GLN A 38 -9.43 -5.05 18.24
N ALA A 39 -10.29 -4.24 17.61
CA ALA A 39 -9.95 -3.56 16.37
C ALA A 39 -8.87 -2.49 16.56
N ILE A 40 -8.91 -1.76 17.69
CA ILE A 40 -7.87 -0.79 18.06
C ILE A 40 -6.53 -1.50 18.26
N GLU A 41 -6.50 -2.59 19.02
CA GLU A 41 -5.27 -3.37 19.24
C GLU A 41 -4.70 -3.92 17.92
N ARG A 42 -5.55 -4.49 17.06
CA ARG A 42 -5.13 -4.96 15.74
C ARG A 42 -4.60 -3.83 14.86
N ALA A 43 -5.22 -2.66 14.91
CA ALA A 43 -4.79 -1.50 14.13
C ALA A 43 -3.43 -0.97 14.60
N ALA A 44 -3.18 -0.95 15.91
CA ALA A 44 -1.91 -0.53 16.48
C ALA A 44 -0.72 -1.40 16.01
N LEU A 45 -0.97 -2.69 15.75
CA LEU A 45 0.03 -3.64 15.24
C LEU A 45 0.15 -3.62 13.71
N ARG A 46 -0.81 -3.05 12.99
CA ARG A 46 -0.89 -3.13 11.53
C ARG A 46 -0.06 -2.03 10.88
N LYS A 47 0.91 -2.42 10.06
CA LYS A 47 1.59 -1.49 9.15
C LYS A 47 0.79 -1.29 7.87
N THR A 48 0.69 -0.04 7.44
CA THR A 48 0.20 0.35 6.10
C THR A 48 1.37 0.50 5.15
N THR A 49 1.09 0.56 3.85
CA THR A 49 2.12 0.87 2.85
C THR A 49 2.83 2.20 3.13
N LEU A 50 2.15 3.16 3.77
CA LEU A 50 2.72 4.47 4.15
C LEU A 50 3.62 4.37 5.37
N THR A 51 3.18 3.71 6.45
CA THR A 51 4.00 3.55 7.65
C THR A 51 5.25 2.72 7.36
N SER A 52 5.10 1.67 6.55
CA SER A 52 6.24 0.87 6.09
C SER A 52 7.18 1.66 5.18
N TRP A 53 6.68 2.64 4.43
CA TRP A 53 7.53 3.55 3.65
C TRP A 53 8.35 4.47 4.56
N PHE A 54 7.78 4.99 5.65
CA PHE A 54 8.56 5.76 6.64
C PHE A 54 9.66 4.91 7.26
N GLU A 55 9.38 3.65 7.61
CA GLU A 55 10.40 2.73 8.13
C GLU A 55 11.47 2.42 7.09
N LEU A 56 11.10 2.20 5.82
CA LEU A 56 12.05 2.02 4.73
C LEU A 56 12.97 3.23 4.60
N ASN A 57 12.41 4.45 4.60
CA ASN A 57 13.18 5.69 4.54
C ASN A 57 14.06 5.93 5.77
N LYS A 58 13.79 5.28 6.90
CA LYS A 58 14.67 5.37 8.06
C LYS A 58 15.90 4.47 7.92
N ASN A 59 15.75 3.35 7.21
CA ASN A 59 16.71 2.24 7.25
C ASN A 59 17.48 2.04 5.93
N ASP A 60 16.94 2.47 4.79
CA ASP A 60 17.56 2.33 3.47
C ASP A 60 17.81 3.72 2.83
N PRO A 61 19.08 4.18 2.78
CA PRO A 61 19.44 5.44 2.12
C PRO A 61 19.03 5.53 0.65
N SER A 62 18.86 4.39 -0.03
CA SER A 62 18.42 4.36 -1.43
C SER A 62 16.98 4.86 -1.59
N ALA A 63 16.16 4.72 -0.56
CA ALA A 63 14.76 5.13 -0.58
C ALA A 63 14.55 6.63 -0.31
N HIS A 64 15.54 7.33 0.28
CA HIS A 64 15.42 8.73 0.71
C HIS A 64 15.02 9.70 -0.41
N ASN A 65 15.44 9.40 -1.64
CA ASN A 65 15.22 10.24 -2.82
C ASN A 65 14.05 9.76 -3.68
N ILE A 66 13.28 8.77 -3.23
CA ILE A 66 12.16 8.20 -3.99
C ILE A 66 10.86 8.65 -3.32
N SER A 67 10.01 9.32 -4.09
CA SER A 67 8.70 9.75 -3.60
C SER A 67 7.85 8.53 -3.24
N TYR A 68 6.96 8.67 -2.27
CA TYR A 68 6.07 7.57 -1.87
C TYR A 68 5.28 6.98 -3.04
N SER A 69 4.84 7.81 -3.99
CA SER A 69 4.12 7.35 -5.19
C SER A 69 4.98 6.54 -6.16
N ASP A 70 6.30 6.74 -6.15
CA ASP A 70 7.22 6.08 -7.08
C ASP A 70 7.88 4.83 -6.48
N ILE A 71 7.81 4.64 -5.15
CA ILE A 71 8.38 3.48 -4.46
C ILE A 71 7.97 2.13 -5.06
N PRO A 72 6.70 1.90 -5.46
CA PRO A 72 6.32 0.63 -6.09
C PRO A 72 7.05 0.31 -7.39
N GLN A 73 7.74 1.27 -8.01
CA GLN A 73 8.57 1.05 -9.19
C GLN A 73 9.94 0.44 -8.85
N TYR A 74 10.39 0.57 -7.59
CA TYR A 74 11.72 0.16 -7.13
C TYR A 74 11.68 -0.90 -6.02
N TYR A 75 10.55 -1.00 -5.31
CA TYR A 75 10.35 -1.92 -4.19
C TYR A 75 9.00 -2.63 -4.31
N VAL A 76 8.99 -3.90 -3.93
CA VAL A 76 7.78 -4.72 -3.84
C VAL A 76 7.30 -4.74 -2.39
N PHE A 77 6.01 -4.47 -2.18
CA PHE A 77 5.39 -4.56 -0.86
C PHE A 77 5.08 -6.02 -0.51
N ASP A 78 5.82 -6.58 0.45
CA ASP A 78 5.55 -7.91 0.98
C ASP A 78 4.42 -7.85 2.00
N LYS A 79 3.26 -8.41 1.65
CA LYS A 79 2.07 -8.43 2.50
C LYS A 79 2.20 -9.33 3.72
N SER A 80 3.10 -10.32 3.70
CA SER A 80 3.30 -11.24 4.83
C SER A 80 4.09 -10.58 5.95
N THR A 81 5.11 -9.80 5.59
CA THR A 81 5.95 -9.06 6.54
C THR A 81 5.51 -7.60 6.70
N THR A 82 4.59 -7.14 5.86
CA THR A 82 4.11 -5.75 5.76
C THR A 82 5.24 -4.74 5.55
N ASN A 83 6.27 -5.10 4.79
CA ASN A 83 7.46 -4.28 4.55
C ASN A 83 7.73 -4.11 3.06
N TRP A 84 8.41 -3.01 2.70
CA TRP A 84 8.95 -2.82 1.36
C TRP A 84 10.26 -3.60 1.22
N LYS A 85 10.36 -4.41 0.17
CA LYS A 85 11.55 -5.18 -0.17
C LYS A 85 12.02 -4.75 -1.56
N LYS A 86 13.33 -4.69 -1.72
CA LYS A 86 13.95 -4.47 -3.03
C LYS A 86 13.76 -5.70 -3.92
#